data_AF-A0A347AHV7-F1
#
_entry.id   AF-A0A347AHV7-F1
#
_cell.length_a   1.000
_cell.length_b   1.000
_cell.length_c   1.000
_cell.angle_alpha   90.00
_cell.angle_beta   90.00
_cell.angle_gamma   90.00
#
_symmetry.space_group_name_H-M   'P 1'
#
loop_
_entity.id
_entity.type
_entity.pdbx_description
1 polymer ?
#
loop_
_entity_poly.entity_id
_entity_poly.type
_entity_poly.pdbx_seq_one_letter_code
_entity_poly.pdbx_strand_id
1 'polypeptide(L)'
;MKIKYFILFIALISAISLLANPVNAAAHGSITELTPVGAPYETQGPIQFICTNHMSGGGEYIRPSQCTLTITRGSYSKSITYNVPRLDNQNRDYTYTWNTDNEDFPSEGTYTIRAYWTYRTSRGRIGHVTRVTTFYSVPSPWFIVAIAGFLMAIAALARKKRWWLTFYAAGAIAVVSFIISFLILTGYDNYLMGIEALNIAYIASFLGIPSNFLPPNAFIFPDPTGWSIFGIGFECSSIIEISVLAGLLLLYPGYSWSRKFKFAFIGIAITYVANLIRMLSIVYIVNIFGKTSLYFAHAIVGKLIFFAFVVVLYWYLLTRPTLDIVRDKIKSGKFE
;
A
#
# COMPACT_ATOMS: atom_id res chain seq x y z
N MET A 1 29.60 -34.25 15.15
CA MET A 1 28.94 -35.56 14.88
C MET A 1 27.42 -35.59 15.15
N LYS A 2 26.81 -34.59 15.81
CA LYS A 2 25.37 -34.61 16.20
C LYS A 2 24.37 -34.02 15.17
N ILE A 3 24.82 -33.31 14.13
CA ILE A 3 23.94 -32.65 13.15
C ILE A 3 23.50 -33.58 12.01
N LYS A 4 24.35 -34.52 11.58
CA LYS A 4 24.00 -35.48 10.51
C LYS A 4 22.89 -36.45 10.92
N TYR A 5 22.82 -36.85 12.19
CA TYR A 5 21.74 -37.71 12.69
C TYR A 5 20.41 -36.98 12.86
N PHE A 6 20.42 -35.67 13.12
CA PHE A 6 19.20 -34.85 13.21
C PHE A 6 18.57 -34.62 11.83
N ILE A 7 19.39 -34.41 10.80
CA ILE A 7 18.93 -34.29 9.40
C ILE A 7 18.41 -35.64 8.90
N LEU A 8 19.06 -36.76 9.24
CA LEU A 8 18.53 -38.09 8.89
C LEU A 8 17.21 -38.40 9.60
N PHE A 9 17.02 -37.95 10.84
CA PHE A 9 15.77 -38.17 11.59
C PHE A 9 14.61 -37.34 11.03
N ILE A 10 14.86 -36.08 10.63
CA ILE A 10 13.85 -35.23 9.95
C ILE A 10 13.53 -35.78 8.56
N ALA A 11 14.53 -36.26 7.81
CA ALA A 11 14.33 -36.91 6.51
C ALA A 11 13.55 -38.24 6.64
N LEU A 12 13.74 -38.99 7.73
CA LEU A 12 12.99 -40.22 7.99
C LEU A 12 11.52 -39.92 8.38
N ILE A 13 11.26 -38.85 9.14
CA ILE A 13 9.89 -38.40 9.46
C ILE A 13 9.16 -37.88 8.22
N SER A 14 9.88 -37.21 7.29
CA SER A 14 9.31 -36.77 6.02
C SER A 14 9.19 -37.89 4.97
N ALA A 15 9.98 -38.97 5.08
CA ALA A 15 9.80 -40.17 4.27
C ALA A 15 8.67 -41.08 4.77
N ILE A 16 8.41 -41.12 6.08
CA ILE A 16 7.29 -41.89 6.66
C ILE A 16 5.94 -41.19 6.39
N SER A 17 5.89 -39.86 6.26
CA SER A 17 4.67 -39.16 5.80
C SER A 17 4.37 -39.32 4.30
N LEU A 18 5.30 -39.88 3.52
CA LEU A 18 5.12 -40.21 2.11
C LEU A 18 4.72 -41.68 1.86
N LEU A 19 4.68 -42.53 2.89
CA LEU A 19 4.33 -43.96 2.76
C LEU A 19 3.01 -44.39 3.42
N ALA A 20 2.21 -43.44 3.91
CA ALA A 20 0.82 -43.68 4.25
C ALA A 20 -0.08 -43.19 3.11
N ASN A 21 -0.08 -43.91 1.99
CA ASN A 21 -1.23 -43.90 1.08
C ASN A 21 -2.23 -44.97 1.58
N PRO A 22 -3.26 -44.62 2.37
CA PRO A 22 -4.47 -45.40 2.30
C PRO A 22 -5.06 -45.14 0.92
N VAL A 23 -4.88 -46.13 0.05
CA VAL A 23 -5.77 -46.40 -1.07
C VAL A 23 -7.21 -46.23 -0.56
N ASN A 24 -7.92 -45.25 -1.14
CA ASN A 24 -9.34 -44.86 -0.99
C ASN A 24 -9.56 -43.37 -0.59
N ALA A 25 -9.06 -42.41 -1.36
CA ALA A 25 -9.45 -40.99 -1.18
C ALA A 25 -10.65 -40.66 -2.08
N ALA A 26 -11.79 -40.34 -1.47
CA ALA A 26 -12.99 -39.89 -2.18
C ALA A 26 -12.84 -38.44 -2.69
N ALA A 27 -13.84 -37.90 -3.39
CA ALA A 27 -13.85 -36.46 -3.67
C ALA A 27 -13.87 -35.67 -2.35
N HIS A 28 -12.88 -34.79 -2.17
CA HIS A 28 -12.75 -33.92 -1.01
C HIS A 28 -12.63 -32.47 -1.47
N GLY A 29 -13.53 -31.62 -1.01
CA GLY A 29 -13.40 -30.18 -1.15
C GLY A 29 -12.26 -29.65 -0.29
N SER A 30 -11.56 -28.61 -0.76
CA SER A 30 -10.59 -27.82 -0.01
C SER A 30 -10.80 -26.32 -0.27
N ILE A 31 -10.22 -25.49 0.61
CA ILE A 31 -10.09 -24.05 0.39
C ILE A 31 -8.60 -23.80 0.14
N THR A 32 -8.23 -23.57 -1.12
CA THR A 32 -6.83 -23.54 -1.61
C THR A 32 -6.16 -22.18 -1.41
N GLU A 33 -6.96 -21.12 -1.35
CA GLU A 33 -6.48 -19.78 -1.08
C GLU A 33 -7.46 -19.06 -0.16
N LEU A 34 -6.92 -18.41 0.86
CA LEU A 34 -7.62 -17.45 1.71
C LEU A 34 -6.62 -16.32 1.94
N THR A 35 -6.40 -15.57 0.89
CA THR A 35 -5.48 -14.44 0.91
C THR A 35 -6.30 -13.18 0.82
N PRO A 36 -6.14 -12.30 1.80
CA PRO A 36 -6.67 -10.98 1.64
C PRO A 36 -5.76 -10.32 0.57
N VAL A 37 -6.32 -9.98 -0.60
CA VAL A 37 -5.63 -9.33 -1.73
C VAL A 37 -5.36 -7.85 -1.41
N GLY A 38 -4.08 -7.45 -1.42
CA GLY A 38 -3.65 -6.06 -1.22
C GLY A 38 -2.98 -5.76 0.14
N ALA A 39 -2.32 -6.73 0.78
CA ALA A 39 -1.62 -6.48 2.04
C ALA A 39 -0.43 -5.52 1.87
N PRO A 40 -0.24 -4.54 2.79
CA PRO A 40 -1.04 -4.25 3.99
C PRO A 40 -2.35 -3.50 3.70
N TYR A 41 -3.40 -3.85 4.44
CA TYR A 41 -4.76 -3.32 4.28
C TYR A 41 -4.92 -1.90 4.79
N GLU A 42 -4.81 -0.94 3.89
CA GLU A 42 -5.16 0.46 4.16
C GLU A 42 -6.61 0.74 3.76
N THR A 43 -7.57 0.23 4.54
CA THR A 43 -8.99 0.65 4.58
C THR A 43 -10.02 -0.11 3.74
N GLN A 44 -9.76 -0.56 2.50
CA GLN A 44 -10.75 -1.28 1.68
C GLN A 44 -10.08 -2.24 0.69
N GLY A 45 -10.63 -3.44 0.50
CA GLY A 45 -10.10 -4.38 -0.49
C GLY A 45 -10.88 -5.69 -0.60
N PRO A 46 -10.79 -6.38 -1.74
CA PRO A 46 -11.42 -7.68 -1.89
C PRO A 46 -10.70 -8.73 -1.02
N ILE A 47 -11.42 -9.33 -0.07
CA ILE A 47 -10.99 -10.61 0.51
C ILE A 47 -11.37 -11.69 -0.49
N GLN A 48 -10.37 -12.35 -1.08
CA GLN A 48 -10.59 -13.46 -2.00
C GLN A 48 -10.35 -14.80 -1.32
N PHE A 49 -11.20 -15.76 -1.63
CA PHE A 49 -10.96 -17.15 -1.30
C PHE A 49 -11.38 -18.06 -2.44
N ILE A 50 -10.66 -19.17 -2.58
CA ILE A 50 -10.86 -20.14 -3.65
C ILE A 50 -11.36 -21.45 -3.03
N CYS A 51 -12.54 -21.89 -3.47
CA CYS A 51 -13.06 -23.22 -3.18
C CYS A 51 -12.71 -24.14 -4.34
N THR A 52 -11.93 -25.18 -4.04
CA THR A 52 -11.47 -26.18 -5.02
C THR A 52 -11.99 -27.56 -4.64
N ASN A 53 -12.31 -28.38 -5.63
CA ASN A 53 -12.57 -29.80 -5.43
C ASN A 53 -11.31 -30.60 -5.80
N HIS A 54 -10.73 -31.34 -4.87
CA HIS A 54 -9.69 -32.30 -5.17
C HIS A 54 -10.30 -33.69 -5.31
N MET A 55 -10.06 -34.31 -6.46
CA MET A 55 -10.53 -35.67 -6.71
C MET A 55 -9.37 -36.61 -6.95
N SER A 56 -9.41 -37.77 -6.31
CA SER A 56 -8.48 -38.87 -6.56
C SER A 56 -9.30 -40.14 -6.87
N GLY A 57 -10.06 -40.11 -7.98
CA GLY A 57 -10.86 -41.26 -8.43
C GLY A 57 -12.17 -40.85 -9.11
N GLY A 58 -12.57 -41.63 -10.13
CA GLY A 58 -13.58 -41.24 -11.12
C GLY A 58 -14.99 -40.90 -10.60
N GLY A 59 -15.54 -39.81 -11.15
CA GLY A 59 -16.98 -39.53 -11.28
C GLY A 59 -17.72 -38.96 -10.06
N GLU A 60 -17.08 -38.84 -8.90
CA GLU A 60 -17.69 -38.18 -7.74
C GLU A 60 -17.76 -36.65 -7.95
N TYR A 61 -18.71 -35.97 -7.32
CA TYR A 61 -18.82 -34.50 -7.41
C TYR A 61 -19.38 -33.93 -6.11
N ILE A 62 -19.13 -32.65 -5.86
CA ILE A 62 -19.67 -31.94 -4.71
C ILE A 62 -21.00 -31.29 -5.12
N ARG A 63 -22.06 -31.54 -4.34
CA ARG A 63 -23.38 -30.94 -4.55
C ARG A 63 -23.33 -29.43 -4.24
N PRO A 64 -24.25 -28.62 -4.78
CA PRO A 64 -24.40 -27.23 -4.38
C PRO A 64 -24.42 -27.10 -2.85
N SER A 65 -23.62 -26.18 -2.33
CA SER A 65 -23.35 -26.05 -0.90
C SER A 65 -23.12 -24.58 -0.52
N GLN A 66 -22.91 -24.31 0.77
CA GLN A 66 -22.73 -22.95 1.27
C GLN A 66 -21.36 -22.81 1.94
N CYS A 67 -20.63 -21.77 1.54
CA CYS A 67 -19.38 -21.36 2.18
C CYS A 67 -19.61 -20.04 2.90
N THR A 68 -19.37 -20.02 4.21
CA THR A 68 -19.51 -18.82 5.04
C THR A 68 -18.13 -18.27 5.35
N LEU A 69 -17.96 -16.98 5.08
CA LEU A 69 -16.76 -16.23 5.44
C LEU A 69 -17.11 -15.35 6.63
N THR A 70 -16.31 -15.44 7.69
CA THR A 70 -16.52 -14.69 8.94
C THR A 70 -15.28 -13.88 9.28
N ILE A 71 -15.44 -12.59 9.51
CA ILE A 71 -14.43 -11.70 10.09
C ILE A 71 -14.71 -11.60 11.58
N THR A 72 -13.71 -11.87 12.42
CA THR A 72 -13.80 -11.71 13.87
C THR A 72 -12.68 -10.86 14.44
N ARG A 73 -13.01 -10.08 15.47
CA ARG A 73 -12.06 -9.39 16.33
C ARG A 73 -12.67 -9.13 17.70
N GLY A 74 -12.15 -9.77 18.74
CA GLY A 74 -12.72 -9.66 20.09
C GLY A 74 -14.20 -10.07 20.09
N SER A 75 -15.09 -9.16 20.48
CA SER A 75 -16.55 -9.35 20.46
C SER A 75 -17.22 -9.03 19.12
N TYR A 76 -16.50 -8.42 18.16
CA TYR A 76 -17.03 -8.10 16.84
C TYR A 76 -16.95 -9.32 15.91
N SER A 77 -18.06 -9.62 15.24
CA SER A 77 -18.15 -10.69 14.24
C SER A 77 -19.10 -10.28 13.12
N LYS A 78 -18.65 -10.38 11.86
CA LYS A 78 -19.49 -10.17 10.68
C LYS A 78 -19.29 -11.34 9.72
N SER A 79 -20.36 -11.85 9.14
CA SER A 79 -20.33 -13.02 8.27
C SER A 79 -21.11 -12.79 6.99
N ILE A 80 -20.60 -13.35 5.90
CA ILE A 80 -21.27 -13.42 4.60
C ILE A 80 -21.26 -14.86 4.11
N THR A 81 -22.32 -15.28 3.42
CA THR A 81 -22.46 -16.65 2.91
C THR A 81 -22.57 -16.64 1.40
N TYR A 82 -21.76 -17.47 0.75
CA TYR A 82 -21.73 -17.66 -0.69
C TYR A 82 -22.29 -19.03 -1.06
N ASN A 83 -23.05 -19.06 -2.14
CA ASN A 83 -23.54 -20.30 -2.73
C ASN A 83 -22.45 -20.88 -3.63
N VAL A 84 -21.95 -22.05 -3.23
CA VAL A 84 -20.99 -22.84 -4.01
C VAL A 84 -21.78 -23.72 -4.97
N PRO A 85 -21.68 -23.52 -6.30
CA PRO A 85 -22.36 -24.35 -7.27
C PRO A 85 -21.74 -25.75 -7.30
N ARG A 86 -22.31 -26.63 -8.13
CA ARG A 86 -21.81 -28.01 -8.26
C ARG A 86 -20.35 -28.00 -8.75
N LEU A 87 -19.44 -28.56 -7.96
CA LEU A 87 -18.04 -28.76 -8.32
C LEU A 87 -17.87 -30.20 -8.85
N ASP A 88 -17.50 -30.33 -10.11
CA ASP A 88 -17.33 -31.60 -10.82
C ASP A 88 -15.86 -31.86 -11.20
N ASN A 89 -15.62 -32.91 -12.00
CA ASN A 89 -14.29 -33.43 -12.37
C ASN A 89 -13.46 -32.53 -13.30
N GLN A 90 -13.95 -31.33 -13.67
CA GLN A 90 -13.27 -30.48 -14.64
C GLN A 90 -12.27 -29.49 -14.01
N ASN A 91 -11.74 -29.75 -12.81
CA ASN A 91 -10.82 -28.83 -12.12
C ASN A 91 -11.37 -27.38 -12.04
N ARG A 92 -12.67 -27.24 -11.78
CA ARG A 92 -13.30 -25.92 -11.70
C ARG A 92 -13.13 -25.35 -10.30
N ASP A 93 -12.26 -24.35 -10.21
CA ASP A 93 -12.09 -23.50 -9.04
C ASP A 93 -13.11 -22.35 -9.08
N TYR A 94 -13.77 -22.09 -7.96
CA TYR A 94 -14.63 -20.93 -7.81
C TYR A 94 -14.00 -19.93 -6.86
N THR A 95 -13.62 -18.78 -7.42
CA THR A 95 -13.13 -17.63 -6.67
C THR A 95 -14.32 -16.82 -6.18
N TYR A 96 -14.36 -16.61 -4.87
CA TYR A 96 -15.32 -15.72 -4.23
C TYR A 96 -14.60 -14.50 -3.70
N THR A 97 -15.26 -13.37 -3.85
CA THR A 97 -14.74 -12.08 -3.41
C THR A 97 -15.72 -11.44 -2.45
N TRP A 98 -15.25 -11.14 -1.24
CA TRP A 98 -15.93 -10.22 -0.33
C TRP A 98 -15.28 -8.86 -0.48
N ASN A 99 -15.98 -7.94 -1.15
CA ASN A 99 -15.63 -6.53 -1.12
C ASN A 99 -15.94 -6.02 0.30
N THR A 100 -14.90 -5.81 1.09
CA THR A 100 -15.06 -5.33 2.45
C THR A 100 -15.00 -3.81 2.53
N ASP A 101 -15.82 -3.27 3.43
CA ASP A 101 -16.03 -1.84 3.60
C ASP A 101 -15.45 -1.39 4.95
N ASN A 102 -15.42 -0.08 5.19
CA ASN A 102 -15.04 0.47 6.50
C ASN A 102 -15.96 -0.01 7.66
N GLU A 103 -17.17 -0.47 7.35
CA GLU A 103 -18.08 -1.06 8.35
C GLU A 103 -17.66 -2.47 8.80
N ASP A 104 -16.90 -3.19 7.98
CA ASP A 104 -16.35 -4.51 8.31
C ASP A 104 -15.16 -4.39 9.28
N PHE A 105 -14.53 -3.21 9.34
CA PHE A 105 -13.35 -2.91 10.17
C PHE A 105 -13.52 -1.64 11.01
N PRO A 106 -14.34 -1.69 12.08
CA PRO A 106 -14.67 -0.50 12.85
C PRO A 106 -13.51 0.11 13.66
N SER A 107 -12.38 -0.60 13.84
CA SER A 107 -11.28 -0.12 14.69
C SER A 107 -9.91 -0.61 14.19
N GLU A 108 -8.84 0.05 14.63
CA GLU A 108 -7.46 -0.29 14.26
C GLU A 108 -7.01 -1.57 14.97
N GLY A 109 -6.53 -2.57 14.24
CA GLY A 109 -5.96 -3.78 14.84
C GLY A 109 -6.04 -5.04 13.99
N THR A 110 -5.68 -6.16 14.61
CA THR A 110 -5.64 -7.46 13.95
C THR A 110 -7.03 -8.10 13.89
N TYR A 111 -7.46 -8.42 12.68
CA TYR A 111 -8.68 -9.15 12.37
C TYR A 111 -8.36 -10.59 11.96
N THR A 112 -9.25 -11.51 12.33
CA THR A 112 -9.17 -12.92 11.93
C THR A 112 -10.26 -13.21 10.91
N ILE A 113 -9.88 -13.70 9.74
CA ILE A 113 -10.82 -14.15 8.71
C ILE A 113 -10.87 -15.67 8.77
N ARG A 114 -12.07 -16.22 8.90
CA ARG A 114 -12.34 -17.65 8.86
C ARG A 114 -13.27 -17.95 7.68
N ALA A 115 -12.80 -18.76 6.74
CA ALA A 115 -13.64 -19.38 5.73
C ALA A 115 -14.06 -20.76 6.24
N TYR A 116 -15.37 -21.00 6.31
CA TYR A 116 -15.95 -22.27 6.73
C TYR A 116 -16.88 -22.79 5.64
N TRP A 117 -16.56 -23.99 5.12
CA TRP A 117 -17.33 -24.62 4.07
C TRP A 117 -17.83 -25.99 4.51
N THR A 118 -19.13 -26.20 4.41
CA THR A 118 -19.76 -27.50 4.63
C THR A 118 -20.35 -27.99 3.32
N TYR A 119 -19.96 -29.20 2.90
CA TYR A 119 -20.40 -29.75 1.62
C TYR A 119 -20.84 -31.21 1.73
N ARG A 120 -21.59 -31.66 0.73
CA ARG A 120 -22.02 -33.05 0.59
C ARG A 120 -21.63 -33.58 -0.78
N THR A 121 -21.00 -34.76 -0.84
CA THR A 121 -20.62 -35.41 -2.10
C THR A 121 -21.82 -36.10 -2.75
N SER A 122 -21.69 -36.51 -4.02
CA SER A 122 -22.73 -37.25 -4.74
C SER A 122 -23.11 -38.57 -4.06
N ARG A 123 -22.14 -39.21 -3.38
CA ARG A 123 -22.30 -40.44 -2.57
C ARG A 123 -22.84 -40.19 -1.15
N GLY A 124 -23.24 -38.96 -0.83
CA GLY A 124 -23.88 -38.62 0.44
C GLY A 124 -22.93 -38.37 1.61
N ARG A 125 -21.60 -38.34 1.39
CA ARG A 125 -20.62 -38.03 2.43
C ARG A 125 -20.66 -36.54 2.76
N ILE A 126 -20.54 -36.19 4.04
CA ILE A 126 -20.48 -34.80 4.51
C ILE A 126 -19.03 -34.45 4.82
N GLY A 127 -18.56 -33.32 4.33
CA GLY A 127 -17.22 -32.78 4.61
C GLY A 127 -17.31 -31.37 5.18
N HIS A 128 -16.35 -31.05 6.04
CA HIS A 128 -16.18 -29.72 6.64
C HIS A 128 -14.75 -29.25 6.42
N VAL A 129 -14.59 -28.04 5.89
CA VAL A 129 -13.28 -27.43 5.64
C VAL A 129 -13.27 -26.06 6.28
N THR A 130 -12.22 -25.79 7.05
CA THR A 130 -11.98 -24.47 7.65
C THR A 130 -10.61 -23.99 7.26
N ARG A 131 -10.50 -22.72 6.84
CA ARG A 131 -9.23 -22.03 6.67
C ARG A 131 -9.29 -20.70 7.40
N VAL A 132 -8.18 -20.32 8.03
CA VAL A 132 -8.08 -19.09 8.83
C VAL A 132 -6.85 -18.32 8.38
N THR A 133 -7.00 -17.00 8.27
CA THR A 133 -5.90 -16.06 8.05
C THR A 133 -6.10 -14.84 8.95
N THR A 134 -5.01 -14.14 9.26
CA THR A 134 -5.05 -12.92 10.07
C THR A 134 -4.42 -11.77 9.29
N PHE A 135 -4.94 -10.57 9.51
CA PHE A 135 -4.38 -9.36 8.91
C PHE A 135 -4.64 -8.15 9.81
N TYR A 136 -3.93 -7.06 9.55
CA TYR A 136 -4.02 -5.83 10.31
C TYR A 136 -4.79 -4.77 9.50
N SER A 137 -5.77 -4.10 10.12
CA SER A 137 -6.56 -3.03 9.49
C SER A 137 -6.44 -1.75 10.31
N VAL A 138 -6.40 -0.60 9.63
CA VAL A 138 -6.37 0.75 10.21
C VAL A 138 -7.68 1.46 9.84
N PRO A 139 -8.38 2.15 10.77
CA PRO A 139 -9.64 2.81 10.50
C PRO A 139 -9.46 3.91 9.47
N SER A 140 -10.54 4.15 8.72
CA SER A 140 -10.62 5.21 7.71
C SER A 140 -10.04 6.54 8.21
N PRO A 141 -9.29 7.30 7.39
CA PRO A 141 -8.53 8.50 7.76
C PRO A 141 -9.41 9.71 8.12
N TRP A 142 -10.65 9.50 8.56
CA TRP A 142 -11.56 10.54 9.05
C TRP A 142 -10.97 11.39 10.19
N PHE A 143 -10.10 10.80 11.02
CA PHE A 143 -9.37 11.57 12.03
C PHE A 143 -8.42 12.59 11.40
N ILE A 144 -7.76 12.24 10.28
CA ILE A 144 -6.89 13.16 9.52
C ILE A 144 -7.75 14.26 8.87
N VAL A 145 -8.95 13.92 8.37
CA VAL A 145 -9.90 14.92 7.84
C VAL A 145 -10.33 15.90 8.93
N ALA A 146 -10.63 15.41 10.15
CA ALA A 146 -10.97 16.25 11.29
C ALA A 146 -9.80 17.18 11.68
N ILE A 147 -8.57 16.66 11.70
CA ILE A 147 -7.35 17.45 11.93
C ILE A 147 -7.18 18.51 10.84
N ALA A 148 -7.39 18.16 9.56
CA ALA A 148 -7.31 19.10 8.45
C ALA A 148 -8.32 20.25 8.62
N GLY A 149 -9.58 19.93 8.94
CA GLY A 149 -10.61 20.92 9.22
C GLY A 149 -10.27 21.83 10.41
N PHE A 150 -9.80 21.24 11.51
CA PHE A 150 -9.38 21.98 12.70
C PHE A 150 -8.22 22.94 12.42
N LEU A 151 -7.17 22.47 11.75
CA LEU A 151 -6.01 23.29 11.39
C LEU A 151 -6.38 24.39 10.38
N MET A 152 -7.30 24.13 9.46
CA MET A 152 -7.79 25.14 8.53
C MET A 152 -8.60 26.23 9.26
N ALA A 153 -9.37 25.87 10.29
CA ALA A 153 -10.05 26.85 11.15
C ALA A 153 -9.04 27.72 11.92
N ILE A 154 -7.98 27.12 12.46
CA ILE A 154 -6.86 27.87 13.09
C ILE A 154 -6.23 28.81 12.07
N ALA A 155 -5.97 28.35 10.84
CA ALA A 155 -5.40 29.18 9.79
C ALA A 155 -6.31 30.38 9.45
N ALA A 156 -7.62 30.15 9.33
CA ALA A 156 -8.59 31.22 9.08
C ALA A 156 -8.62 32.27 10.20
N LEU A 157 -8.54 31.83 11.47
CA LEU A 157 -8.44 32.73 12.63
C LEU A 157 -7.12 33.51 12.65
N ALA A 158 -6.00 32.83 12.39
CA ALA A 158 -4.67 33.44 12.31
C ALA A 158 -4.59 34.50 11.21
N ARG A 159 -5.25 34.26 10.06
CA ARG A 159 -5.35 35.25 8.98
C ARG A 159 -6.10 36.51 9.44
N LYS A 160 -7.20 36.37 10.17
CA LYS A 160 -7.96 37.51 10.73
C LYS A 160 -7.13 38.32 11.74
N LYS A 161 -6.36 37.63 12.60
CA LYS A 161 -5.49 38.26 13.60
C LYS A 161 -4.12 38.73 13.07
N ARG A 162 -3.86 38.59 11.76
CA ARG A 162 -2.57 38.91 11.10
C ARG A 162 -1.37 38.14 11.67
N TRP A 163 -1.60 36.95 12.22
CA TRP A 163 -0.55 36.02 12.65
C TRP A 163 -0.05 35.22 11.44
N TRP A 164 0.77 35.86 10.62
CA TRP A 164 1.19 35.31 9.33
C TRP A 164 1.89 33.96 9.44
N LEU A 165 2.80 33.77 10.41
CA LEU A 165 3.50 32.50 10.60
C LEU A 165 2.53 31.35 10.90
N THR A 166 1.61 31.54 11.84
CA THR A 166 0.61 30.55 12.22
C THR A 166 -0.35 30.25 11.05
N PHE A 167 -0.77 31.28 10.32
CA PHE A 167 -1.60 31.10 9.12
C PHE A 167 -0.93 30.21 8.09
N TYR A 168 0.35 30.47 7.78
CA TYR A 168 1.10 29.69 6.81
C TYR A 168 1.37 28.27 7.28
N ALA A 169 1.84 28.08 8.51
CA ALA A 169 2.18 26.76 9.03
C ALA A 169 0.94 25.88 9.20
N ALA A 170 -0.09 26.37 9.92
CA ALA A 170 -1.32 25.61 10.15
C ALA A 170 -2.07 25.35 8.84
N GLY A 171 -2.13 26.35 7.95
CA GLY A 171 -2.78 26.19 6.67
C GLY A 171 -2.06 25.20 5.76
N ALA A 172 -0.73 25.23 5.69
CA ALA A 172 0.03 24.29 4.87
C ALA A 172 -0.19 22.85 5.36
N ILE A 173 -0.07 22.60 6.67
CA ILE A 173 -0.34 21.28 7.25
C ILE A 173 -1.80 20.86 7.00
N ALA A 174 -2.77 21.77 7.13
CA ALA A 174 -4.16 21.47 6.82
C ALA A 174 -4.37 21.02 5.37
N VAL A 175 -3.72 21.69 4.40
CA VAL A 175 -3.76 21.30 2.99
C VAL A 175 -3.10 19.94 2.77
N VAL A 176 -1.95 19.67 3.40
CA VAL A 176 -1.30 18.36 3.31
C VAL A 176 -2.20 17.26 3.84
N SER A 177 -2.72 17.42 5.06
CA SER A 177 -3.64 16.47 5.68
C SER A 177 -4.88 16.23 4.83
N PHE A 178 -5.44 17.30 4.25
CA PHE A 178 -6.58 17.19 3.35
C PHE A 178 -6.27 16.37 2.08
N ILE A 179 -5.15 16.65 1.41
CA ILE A 179 -4.75 15.93 0.19
C ILE A 179 -4.49 14.45 0.51
N ILE A 180 -3.75 14.15 1.59
CA ILE A 180 -3.46 12.77 1.99
C ILE A 180 -4.75 12.02 2.32
N SER A 181 -5.63 12.61 3.13
CA SER A 181 -6.94 12.01 3.42
C SER A 181 -7.75 11.75 2.16
N PHE A 182 -7.79 12.70 1.23
CA PHE A 182 -8.52 12.53 -0.02
C PHE A 182 -7.96 11.36 -0.84
N LEU A 183 -6.63 11.26 -0.96
CA LEU A 183 -5.99 10.18 -1.74
C LEU A 183 -6.25 8.80 -1.13
N ILE A 184 -6.14 8.66 0.20
CA ILE A 184 -6.42 7.41 0.91
C ILE A 184 -7.91 7.04 0.77
N LEU A 185 -8.83 7.98 1.02
CA LEU A 185 -10.28 7.71 0.95
C LEU A 185 -10.77 7.33 -0.45
N THR A 186 -10.06 7.76 -1.49
CA THR A 186 -10.40 7.46 -2.89
C THR A 186 -9.62 6.29 -3.46
N GLY A 187 -8.60 5.77 -2.74
CA GLY A 187 -7.68 4.74 -3.22
C GLY A 187 -6.69 5.22 -4.31
N TYR A 188 -6.63 6.54 -4.58
CA TYR A 188 -5.74 7.09 -5.60
C TYR A 188 -4.27 7.11 -5.16
N ASP A 189 -4.00 7.00 -3.86
CA ASP A 189 -2.66 6.83 -3.32
C ASP A 189 -1.95 5.63 -3.95
N ASN A 190 -2.59 4.46 -3.97
CA ASN A 190 -2.04 3.23 -4.55
C ASN A 190 -1.78 3.37 -6.05
N TYR A 191 -2.67 4.07 -6.76
CA TYR A 191 -2.49 4.34 -8.19
C TYR A 191 -1.27 5.26 -8.44
N LEU A 192 -1.13 6.35 -7.69
CA LEU A 192 -0.01 7.27 -7.83
C LEU A 192 1.33 6.63 -7.46
N MET A 193 1.37 5.87 -6.36
CA MET A 193 2.56 5.10 -5.94
C MET A 193 2.88 3.99 -6.95
N GLY A 194 1.88 3.37 -7.56
CA GLY A 194 2.02 2.41 -8.65
C GLY A 194 2.67 3.00 -9.90
N ILE A 195 2.27 4.21 -10.32
CA ILE A 195 2.92 4.93 -11.43
C ILE A 195 4.39 5.18 -11.13
N GLU A 196 4.73 5.59 -9.90
CA GLU A 196 6.13 5.76 -9.50
C GLU A 196 6.91 4.45 -9.55
N ALA A 197 6.35 3.36 -9.02
CA ALA A 197 7.01 2.06 -9.03
C ALA A 197 7.24 1.56 -10.47
N LEU A 198 6.27 1.77 -11.35
CA LEU A 198 6.39 1.48 -12.77
C LEU A 198 7.53 2.28 -13.43
N ASN A 199 7.56 3.59 -13.21
CA ASN A 199 8.59 4.47 -13.77
C ASN A 199 9.99 4.09 -13.25
N ILE A 200 10.12 3.77 -11.97
CA ILE A 200 11.39 3.31 -11.40
C ILE A 200 11.82 1.98 -12.02
N ALA A 201 10.92 1.01 -12.16
CA ALA A 201 11.24 -0.28 -12.78
C ALA A 201 11.73 -0.11 -14.23
N TYR A 202 11.07 0.75 -15.01
CA TYR A 202 11.49 1.04 -16.39
C TYR A 202 12.83 1.75 -16.45
N ILE A 203 13.02 2.81 -15.65
CA ILE A 203 14.26 3.58 -15.68
C ILE A 203 15.43 2.76 -15.15
N ALA A 204 15.24 1.98 -14.08
CA ALA A 204 16.27 1.08 -13.54
C ALA A 204 16.67 0.02 -14.58
N SER A 205 15.70 -0.58 -15.27
CA SER A 205 15.96 -1.52 -16.38
C SER A 205 16.73 -0.87 -17.52
N PHE A 206 16.37 0.36 -17.88
CA PHE A 206 17.09 1.14 -18.88
C PHE A 206 18.54 1.44 -18.46
N LEU A 207 18.79 1.65 -17.16
CA LEU A 207 20.11 1.85 -16.58
C LEU A 207 20.90 0.54 -16.35
N GLY A 208 20.37 -0.60 -16.78
CA GLY A 208 21.05 -1.91 -16.73
C GLY A 208 20.75 -2.76 -15.48
N ILE A 209 19.80 -2.34 -14.64
CA ILE A 209 19.34 -3.12 -13.48
C ILE A 209 18.00 -3.78 -13.85
N PRO A 210 17.96 -5.08 -14.21
CA PRO A 210 16.74 -5.71 -14.72
C PRO A 210 15.64 -5.71 -13.65
N SER A 211 14.68 -4.80 -13.80
CA SER A 211 13.67 -4.49 -12.79
C SER A 211 12.28 -4.64 -13.39
N ASN A 212 11.35 -5.23 -12.63
CA ASN A 212 9.98 -5.44 -13.07
C ASN A 212 8.98 -4.82 -12.10
N PHE A 213 7.92 -4.22 -12.64
CA PHE A 213 6.83 -3.69 -11.83
C PHE A 213 6.00 -4.84 -11.25
N LEU A 214 5.68 -4.71 -9.95
CA LEU A 214 4.80 -5.61 -9.22
C LEU A 214 3.61 -4.79 -8.69
N PRO A 215 2.41 -4.93 -9.30
CA PRO A 215 1.22 -4.26 -8.79
C PRO A 215 0.96 -4.60 -7.31
N PRO A 216 0.41 -3.67 -6.52
CA PRO A 216 -0.10 -2.35 -6.93
C PRO A 216 0.95 -1.23 -6.94
N ASN A 217 1.94 -1.26 -6.06
CA ASN A 217 2.87 -0.14 -5.79
C ASN A 217 4.31 -0.59 -5.53
N ALA A 218 4.70 -1.77 -6.01
CA ALA A 218 6.02 -2.33 -5.77
C ALA A 218 6.78 -2.60 -7.07
N PHE A 219 8.08 -2.85 -6.95
CA PHE A 219 8.90 -3.36 -8.03
C PHE A 219 9.95 -4.32 -7.49
N ILE A 220 10.44 -5.19 -8.35
CA ILE A 220 11.46 -6.19 -8.03
C ILE A 220 12.72 -5.93 -8.86
N PHE A 221 13.90 -6.07 -8.24
CA PHE A 221 15.19 -5.87 -8.87
C PHE A 221 16.27 -6.77 -8.22
N PRO A 222 17.37 -7.07 -8.92
CA PRO A 222 18.42 -7.95 -8.40
C PRO A 222 19.29 -7.26 -7.36
N ASP A 223 19.79 -8.05 -6.41
CA ASP A 223 20.79 -7.67 -5.43
C ASP A 223 21.80 -8.83 -5.25
N PRO A 224 22.95 -8.65 -4.56
CA PRO A 224 23.96 -9.69 -4.41
C PRO A 224 23.49 -10.97 -3.70
N THR A 225 22.36 -10.91 -2.99
CA THR A 225 21.74 -12.06 -2.29
C THR A 225 20.57 -12.68 -3.05
N GLY A 226 20.24 -12.18 -4.25
CA GLY A 226 19.15 -12.68 -5.08
C GLY A 226 18.27 -11.55 -5.62
N TRP A 227 17.00 -11.57 -5.24
CA TRP A 227 16.02 -10.56 -5.65
C TRP A 227 15.48 -9.78 -4.46
N SER A 228 15.35 -8.47 -4.63
CA SER A 228 14.76 -7.52 -3.68
C SER A 228 13.44 -7.00 -4.21
N ILE A 229 12.42 -6.99 -3.34
CA ILE A 229 11.14 -6.35 -3.61
C ILE A 229 11.10 -5.06 -2.80
N PHE A 230 10.76 -3.95 -3.46
CA PHE A 230 10.64 -2.65 -2.84
C PHE A 230 9.24 -2.08 -3.07
N GLY A 231 8.49 -1.89 -1.99
CA GLY A 231 7.19 -1.25 -1.99
C GLY A 231 7.30 0.26 -1.77
N ILE A 232 6.58 1.05 -2.57
CA ILE A 232 6.52 2.50 -2.43
C ILE A 232 5.33 2.86 -1.54
N GLY A 233 5.62 3.36 -0.33
CA GLY A 233 4.65 4.01 0.55
C GLY A 233 4.71 5.53 0.47
N PHE A 234 3.87 6.23 1.26
CA PHE A 234 3.81 7.70 1.29
C PHE A 234 5.16 8.40 1.56
N GLU A 235 6.04 7.80 2.35
CA GLU A 235 7.36 8.36 2.68
C GLU A 235 8.37 8.24 1.54
N CYS A 236 8.18 7.25 0.67
CA CYS A 236 9.00 6.98 -0.51
C CYS A 236 8.42 7.60 -1.78
N SER A 237 7.15 8.01 -1.75
CA SER A 237 6.50 8.70 -2.86
C SER A 237 6.73 10.20 -2.82
N SER A 238 6.41 10.86 -3.93
CA SER A 238 6.43 12.33 -4.01
C SER A 238 5.16 12.98 -3.45
N ILE A 239 4.19 12.19 -2.96
CA ILE A 239 2.85 12.66 -2.58
C ILE A 239 2.95 13.67 -1.43
N ILE A 240 3.70 13.36 -0.37
CA ILE A 240 3.81 14.24 0.79
C ILE A 240 4.43 15.57 0.37
N GLU A 241 5.51 15.56 -0.40
CA GLU A 241 6.25 16.78 -0.73
C GLU A 241 5.57 17.65 -1.77
N ILE A 242 4.88 17.04 -2.74
CA ILE A 242 3.98 17.76 -3.63
C ILE A 242 2.85 18.40 -2.83
N SER A 243 2.29 17.69 -1.85
CA SER A 243 1.22 18.23 -0.99
C SER A 243 1.73 19.42 -0.15
N VAL A 244 2.93 19.33 0.42
CA VAL A 244 3.57 20.43 1.17
C VAL A 244 3.78 21.63 0.25
N LEU A 245 4.36 21.41 -0.93
CA LEU A 245 4.58 22.46 -1.92
C LEU A 245 3.27 23.13 -2.33
N ALA A 246 2.22 22.35 -2.59
CA ALA A 246 0.90 22.85 -2.94
C ALA A 246 0.32 23.70 -1.79
N GLY A 247 0.38 23.23 -0.55
CA GLY A 247 -0.07 23.97 0.63
C GLY A 247 0.65 25.32 0.77
N LEU A 248 1.98 25.34 0.62
CA LEU A 248 2.77 26.56 0.71
C LEU A 248 2.43 27.55 -0.42
N LEU A 249 2.34 27.09 -1.67
CA LEU A 249 2.07 27.96 -2.83
C LEU A 249 0.63 28.50 -2.85
N LEU A 250 -0.36 27.66 -2.53
CA LEU A 250 -1.77 28.07 -2.50
C LEU A 250 -2.01 29.17 -1.48
N LEU A 251 -1.39 29.04 -0.30
CA LEU A 251 -1.55 29.97 0.79
C LEU A 251 -0.66 31.21 0.70
N TYR A 252 0.27 31.27 -0.26
CA TYR A 252 1.18 32.39 -0.45
C TYR A 252 0.45 33.66 -0.96
N PRO A 253 0.22 34.72 -0.15
CA PRO A 253 -0.34 36.01 -0.56
C PRO A 253 0.40 36.73 -1.68
N GLY A 254 1.71 36.56 -1.83
CA GLY A 254 2.51 37.39 -2.74
C GLY A 254 2.32 37.09 -4.23
N TYR A 255 1.65 36.00 -4.59
CA TYR A 255 1.45 35.59 -5.98
C TYR A 255 -0.01 35.70 -6.42
N SER A 256 -0.21 36.13 -7.67
CA SER A 256 -1.50 35.99 -8.34
C SER A 256 -1.84 34.52 -8.57
N TRP A 257 -3.13 34.19 -8.70
CA TRP A 257 -3.58 32.82 -8.94
C TRP A 257 -2.90 32.18 -10.17
N SER A 258 -2.76 32.91 -11.28
CA SER A 258 -2.07 32.40 -12.48
C SER A 258 -0.60 32.04 -12.20
N ARG A 259 0.09 32.84 -11.38
CA ARG A 259 1.48 32.57 -10.99
C ARG A 259 1.58 31.37 -10.05
N LYS A 260 0.62 31.23 -9.12
CA LYS A 260 0.53 30.05 -8.24
C LYS A 260 0.39 28.77 -9.05
N PHE A 261 -0.54 28.71 -10.00
CA PHE A 261 -0.73 27.52 -10.83
C PHE A 261 0.50 27.19 -11.69
N LYS A 262 1.12 28.20 -12.32
CA LYS A 262 2.35 27.98 -13.10
C LYS A 262 3.47 27.40 -12.25
N PHE A 263 3.71 27.96 -11.06
CA PHE A 263 4.75 27.46 -10.16
C PHE A 263 4.40 26.14 -9.48
N ALA A 264 3.12 25.88 -9.23
CA ALA A 264 2.66 24.58 -8.76
C ALA A 264 2.97 23.49 -9.79
N PHE A 265 2.63 23.72 -11.07
CA PHE A 265 2.92 22.75 -12.13
C PHE A 265 4.41 22.47 -12.29
N ILE A 266 5.23 23.52 -12.37
CA ILE A 266 6.69 23.39 -12.47
C ILE A 266 7.26 22.67 -11.24
N GLY A 267 6.81 23.05 -10.05
CA GLY A 267 7.30 22.46 -8.81
C GLY A 267 6.85 21.01 -8.63
N ILE A 268 5.64 20.64 -9.06
CA ILE A 268 5.20 19.24 -9.11
C ILE A 268 6.13 18.42 -10.01
N ALA A 269 6.41 18.90 -11.23
CA ALA A 269 7.27 18.19 -12.16
C ALA A 269 8.69 18.00 -11.61
N ILE A 270 9.29 19.05 -11.04
CA ILE A 270 10.64 18.98 -10.48
C ILE A 270 10.69 18.08 -9.24
N THR A 271 9.72 18.20 -8.32
CA THR A 271 9.64 17.34 -7.13
C THR A 271 9.48 15.86 -7.52
N TYR A 272 8.66 15.58 -8.53
CA TYR A 272 8.49 14.23 -9.05
C TYR A 272 9.80 13.65 -9.59
N VAL A 273 10.51 14.41 -10.43
CA VAL A 273 11.81 13.99 -10.98
C VAL A 273 12.86 13.83 -9.87
N ALA A 274 12.89 14.72 -8.88
CA ALA A 274 13.78 14.60 -7.73
C ALA A 274 13.49 13.33 -6.91
N ASN A 275 12.21 12.96 -6.76
CA ASN A 275 11.83 11.70 -6.14
C ASN A 275 12.32 10.49 -6.95
N LEU A 276 12.19 10.53 -8.29
CA LEU A 276 12.71 9.44 -9.12
C LEU A 276 14.21 9.26 -8.95
N ILE A 277 14.98 10.34 -8.92
CA ILE A 277 16.43 10.32 -8.69
C ILE A 277 16.75 9.74 -7.30
N ARG A 278 16.00 10.14 -6.26
CA ARG A 278 16.11 9.57 -4.91
C ARG A 278 15.94 8.05 -4.94
N MET A 279 14.86 7.58 -5.54
CA MET A 279 14.53 6.16 -5.59
C MET A 279 15.55 5.36 -6.40
N LEU A 280 16.00 5.86 -7.55
CA LEU A 280 17.05 5.22 -8.35
C LEU A 280 18.37 5.13 -7.59
N SER A 281 18.71 6.14 -6.80
CA SER A 281 19.91 6.12 -5.95
C SER A 281 19.84 5.01 -4.90
N ILE A 282 18.65 4.78 -4.31
CA ILE A 282 18.42 3.67 -3.38
C ILE A 282 18.59 2.32 -4.10
N VAL A 283 17.95 2.15 -5.26
CA VAL A 283 18.05 0.92 -6.06
C VAL A 283 19.50 0.62 -6.42
N TYR A 284 20.25 1.63 -6.86
CA TYR A 284 21.66 1.47 -7.21
C TYR A 284 22.53 1.02 -6.03
N ILE A 285 22.34 1.62 -4.85
CA ILE A 285 23.08 1.24 -3.64
C ILE A 285 22.73 -0.19 -3.23
N VAL A 286 21.44 -0.55 -3.20
CA VAL A 286 21.00 -1.89 -2.81
C VAL A 286 21.43 -2.95 -3.83
N ASN A 287 21.48 -2.62 -5.12
CA ASN A 287 21.97 -3.52 -6.16
C ASN A 287 23.45 -3.91 -5.97
N ILE A 288 24.29 -3.00 -5.44
CA ILE A 288 25.72 -3.23 -5.24
C ILE A 288 26.01 -3.80 -3.84
N PHE A 289 25.43 -3.24 -2.79
CA PHE A 289 25.75 -3.56 -1.40
C PHE A 289 24.78 -4.55 -0.77
N GLY A 290 23.68 -4.87 -1.45
CA GLY A 290 22.65 -5.80 -1.00
C GLY A 290 21.65 -5.23 -0.01
N LYS A 291 20.72 -6.09 0.39
CA LYS A 291 19.53 -5.74 1.20
C LYS A 291 19.87 -5.06 2.53
N THR A 292 21.00 -5.38 3.14
CA THR A 292 21.44 -4.78 4.41
C THR A 292 21.68 -3.27 4.29
N SER A 293 21.99 -2.79 3.08
CA SER A 293 22.20 -1.37 2.80
C SER A 293 20.90 -0.57 2.62
N LEU A 294 19.74 -1.23 2.50
CA LEU A 294 18.45 -0.58 2.19
C LEU A 294 18.11 0.50 3.22
N TYR A 295 18.26 0.20 4.51
CA TYR A 295 17.98 1.17 5.56
C TYR A 295 18.88 2.41 5.44
N PHE A 296 20.18 2.22 5.23
CA PHE A 296 21.14 3.31 5.07
C PHE A 296 20.86 4.14 3.80
N ALA A 297 20.64 3.45 2.68
CA ALA A 297 20.32 4.05 1.39
C ALA A 297 19.05 4.90 1.48
N HIS A 298 17.99 4.39 2.10
CA HIS A 298 16.71 5.08 2.21
C HIS A 298 16.74 6.19 3.28
N ALA A 299 17.14 5.88 4.51
CA ALA A 299 17.02 6.80 5.64
C ALA A 299 18.03 7.95 5.59
N ILE A 300 19.19 7.75 4.94
CA ILE A 300 20.26 8.75 4.92
C ILE A 300 20.46 9.27 3.50
N VAL A 301 20.95 8.41 2.58
CA VAL A 301 21.41 8.88 1.27
C VAL A 301 20.26 9.45 0.43
N GLY A 302 19.16 8.73 0.33
CA GLY A 302 17.98 9.15 -0.43
C GLY A 302 17.39 10.45 0.12
N LYS A 303 17.27 10.56 1.45
CA LYS A 303 16.78 11.79 2.10
C LYS A 303 17.70 12.98 1.88
N LEU A 304 19.03 12.79 1.92
CA LEU A 304 20.00 13.88 1.66
C LEU A 304 19.93 14.38 0.22
N ILE A 305 19.91 13.47 -0.76
CA ILE A 305 19.80 13.83 -2.19
C ILE A 305 18.52 14.63 -2.43
N PHE A 306 17.40 14.11 -1.92
CA PHE A 306 16.11 14.74 -2.10
C PHE A 306 16.00 16.08 -1.37
N PHE A 307 16.54 16.18 -0.14
CA PHE A 307 16.61 17.44 0.59
C PHE A 307 17.37 18.52 -0.17
N ALA A 308 18.51 18.18 -0.79
CA ALA A 308 19.26 19.13 -1.61
C ALA A 308 18.42 19.66 -2.79
N PHE A 309 17.70 18.78 -3.50
CA PHE A 309 16.79 19.20 -4.57
C PHE A 309 15.66 20.10 -4.06
N VAL A 310 15.03 19.77 -2.94
CA VAL A 310 13.95 20.56 -2.35
C VAL A 310 14.43 21.94 -1.91
N VAL A 311 15.62 22.05 -1.32
CA VAL A 311 16.22 23.35 -0.94
C VAL A 311 16.41 24.23 -2.17
N VAL A 312 16.97 23.68 -3.25
CA VAL A 312 17.16 24.40 -4.51
C VAL A 312 15.80 24.82 -5.10
N LEU A 313 14.83 23.90 -5.12
CA LEU A 313 13.49 24.17 -5.63
C LEU A 313 12.80 25.31 -4.88
N TYR A 314 12.84 25.27 -3.55
CA TYR A 314 12.18 26.26 -2.69
C TYR A 314 12.88 27.62 -2.78
N TRP A 315 14.21 27.63 -2.95
CA TRP A 315 14.94 28.86 -3.23
C TRP A 315 14.42 29.55 -4.49
N TYR A 316 14.23 28.81 -5.59
CA TYR A 316 13.80 29.40 -6.86
C TYR A 316 12.30 29.70 -6.94
N LEU A 317 11.44 28.87 -6.33
CA LEU A 317 9.98 29.05 -6.41
C LEU A 317 9.40 29.98 -5.35
N LEU A 318 10.02 30.04 -4.16
CA LEU A 318 9.49 30.79 -3.03
C LEU A 318 10.45 31.90 -2.59
N THR A 319 11.68 31.58 -2.20
CA THR A 319 12.56 32.53 -1.51
C THR A 319 13.00 33.67 -2.43
N ARG A 320 13.60 33.36 -3.59
CA ARG A 320 14.11 34.37 -4.52
C ARG A 320 13.01 35.33 -4.98
N PRO A 321 11.84 34.88 -5.45
CA PRO A 321 10.84 35.85 -5.89
C PRO A 321 10.17 36.59 -4.73
N THR A 322 10.16 36.04 -3.51
CA THR A 322 9.75 36.81 -2.32
C THR A 322 10.71 37.97 -2.07
N LEU A 323 12.03 37.72 -2.14
CA LEU A 323 13.05 38.76 -1.97
C LEU A 323 12.93 39.85 -3.04
N ASP A 324 12.67 39.47 -4.29
CA ASP A 324 12.46 40.42 -5.38
C ASP A 324 11.22 41.32 -5.11
N ILE A 325 10.10 40.73 -4.68
CA ILE A 325 8.89 41.49 -4.32
C ILE A 325 9.15 42.46 -3.16
N VAL A 326 9.87 42.02 -2.12
CA VAL A 326 10.20 42.87 -0.97
C VAL A 326 11.14 43.99 -1.40
N ARG A 327 12.16 43.69 -2.22
CA ARG A 327 13.10 44.67 -2.75
C ARG A 327 12.39 45.73 -3.58
N ASP A 328 11.44 45.34 -4.42
CA ASP A 328 10.67 46.27 -5.26
C ASP A 328 9.71 47.14 -4.43
N LYS A 329 9.12 46.58 -3.36
CA LYS A 329 8.33 47.37 -2.40
C LYS A 329 9.16 48.41 -1.66
N ILE A 330 10.35 48.04 -1.20
CA ILE A 330 11.29 48.98 -0.55
C ILE A 330 11.72 50.09 -1.54
N LYS A 331 12.07 49.72 -2.78
CA LYS A 331 12.49 50.70 -3.81
C LYS A 331 11.37 51.64 -4.23
N SER A 332 10.12 51.18 -4.23
CA SER A 332 8.96 52.00 -4.62
C SER A 332 8.41 52.88 -3.50
N GLY A 333 8.99 52.82 -2.28
CA GLY A 333 8.57 53.65 -1.14
C GLY A 333 7.16 53.37 -0.63
N LYS A 334 6.49 52.33 -1.13
CA LYS A 334 5.14 51.93 -0.72
C LYS A 334 5.20 51.01 0.49
N PHE A 335 5.43 51.60 1.66
CA PHE A 335 5.20 50.96 2.95
C PHE A 335 3.74 51.22 3.34
N GLU A 336 2.83 50.38 2.83
CA GLU A 336 1.45 50.26 3.34
C GLU A 336 1.24 48.89 3.97
#